data_AF-A0A9P5F3X1-F1
#
_entry.id   AF-A0A9P5F3X1-F1
#
_cell.length_a   1.000
_cell.length_b   1.000
_cell.length_c   1.000
_cell.angle_alpha   90.00
_cell.angle_beta   90.00
_cell.angle_gamma   90.00
#
_symmetry.space_group_name_H-M   'P 1'
#
loop_
_entity.id
_entity.type
_entity.pdbx_description
1 polymer ?
#
loop_
_entity_poly.entity_id
_entity_poly.type
_entity_poly.pdbx_seq_one_letter_code
_entity_poly.pdbx_strand_id
1 'polypeptide(L)'
;MYARQAMSENNTGDVSQHDPRPYVCGVEGCGEKFEKGNQLNRHTKKHTRPYRCEICPEGAGKTPPKFFTAFTDKKDLRRHMWAHHPNEAEVLGVPGESKDCSDCGETYTRQDNYYRHKDEGRCRPR
;
A
#
# COMPACT_ATOMS: atom_id res chain seq x y z
N MET A 1 -46.63 -24.57 52.75
CA MET A 1 -45.40 -25.38 52.65
C MET A 1 -45.17 -25.71 51.19
N TYR A 2 -44.12 -25.11 50.61
CA TYR A 2 -43.47 -25.37 49.33
C TYR A 2 -44.20 -25.09 48.00
N ALA A 3 -43.87 -23.93 47.40
CA ALA A 3 -43.87 -23.75 45.95
C ALA A 3 -42.74 -22.79 45.51
N ARG A 4 -41.70 -23.42 44.92
CA ARG A 4 -40.76 -22.96 43.86
C ARG A 4 -39.93 -21.68 44.03
N GLN A 5 -38.61 -21.91 43.99
CA GLN A 5 -37.52 -20.97 43.74
C GLN A 5 -37.67 -20.24 42.39
N ALA A 6 -37.16 -19.01 42.30
CA ALA A 6 -36.34 -18.54 41.17
C ALA A 6 -35.63 -17.23 41.54
N MET A 7 -34.38 -17.13 41.12
CA MET A 7 -33.36 -16.21 41.58
C MET A 7 -33.50 -14.85 40.89
N SER A 8 -33.35 -13.77 41.64
CA SER A 8 -33.27 -12.41 41.11
C SER A 8 -31.84 -12.08 40.70
N GLU A 9 -31.43 -12.46 39.49
CA GLU A 9 -30.17 -11.96 38.91
C GLU A 9 -30.37 -11.69 37.42
N ASN A 10 -31.00 -10.56 37.11
CA ASN A 10 -30.85 -9.94 35.79
C ASN A 10 -29.44 -9.33 35.73
N ASN A 11 -28.43 -10.19 35.55
CA ASN A 11 -27.11 -9.77 35.10
C ASN A 11 -27.14 -9.79 33.57
N THR A 12 -27.64 -8.71 32.96
CA THR A 12 -27.31 -8.39 31.57
C THR A 12 -25.84 -7.99 31.52
N GLY A 13 -24.98 -9.00 31.63
CA GLY A 13 -23.55 -8.89 31.50
C GLY A 13 -23.17 -8.68 30.04
N ASP A 14 -22.50 -7.55 29.84
CA ASP A 14 -21.44 -7.35 28.85
C ASP A 14 -21.83 -7.42 27.37
N VAL A 15 -22.19 -6.24 26.84
CA VAL A 15 -22.09 -5.96 25.42
C VAL A 15 -20.61 -6.05 25.04
N SER A 16 -20.20 -7.19 24.50
CA SER A 16 -18.95 -7.32 23.73
C SER A 16 -19.05 -6.48 22.46
N GLN A 17 -18.89 -5.16 22.60
CA GLN A 17 -18.76 -4.22 21.50
C GLN A 17 -17.29 -4.13 21.10
N HIS A 18 -16.74 -5.23 20.59
CA HIS A 18 -15.44 -5.18 19.94
C HIS A 18 -15.65 -4.60 18.54
N ASP A 19 -15.43 -3.29 18.35
CA ASP A 19 -15.41 -2.70 17.01
C ASP A 19 -14.40 -3.51 16.18
N PRO A 20 -14.82 -4.19 15.09
CA PRO A 20 -13.92 -4.99 14.27
C PRO A 20 -12.88 -4.14 13.54
N ARG A 21 -13.04 -2.80 13.52
CA ARG A 21 -12.08 -1.86 12.94
C ARG A 21 -11.84 -0.67 13.87
N PRO A 22 -11.21 -0.88 15.03
CA PRO A 22 -11.09 0.15 16.05
C PRO A 22 -10.10 1.27 15.68
N TYR A 23 -9.28 1.08 14.64
CA TYR A 23 -8.25 2.04 14.24
C TYR A 23 -8.77 2.98 13.14
N VAL A 24 -9.11 4.21 13.50
CA VAL A 24 -9.68 5.22 12.58
C VAL A 24 -8.62 6.22 12.11
N CYS A 25 -8.68 6.61 10.84
CA CYS A 25 -7.86 7.68 10.30
C CYS A 25 -8.30 9.04 10.83
N GLY A 26 -7.39 9.75 11.52
CA GLY A 26 -7.63 11.10 12.04
C GLY A 26 -7.43 12.23 11.03
N VAL A 27 -7.34 11.93 9.72
CA VAL A 27 -7.29 12.97 8.69
C VAL A 27 -8.71 13.43 8.38
N GLU A 28 -8.93 14.74 8.51
CA GLU A 28 -10.21 15.39 8.21
C GLU A 28 -10.71 14.99 6.81
N GLY A 29 -11.95 14.49 6.75
CA GLY A 29 -12.56 14.03 5.50
C GLY A 29 -12.15 12.63 5.01
N CYS A 30 -11.26 11.90 5.70
CA CYS A 30 -10.89 10.54 5.31
C CYS A 30 -11.81 9.46 5.88
N GLY A 31 -11.99 9.43 7.21
CA GLY A 31 -12.91 8.51 7.89
C GLY A 31 -12.62 7.00 7.76
N GLU A 32 -11.52 6.58 7.11
CA GLU A 32 -11.21 5.16 6.92
C GLU A 32 -10.92 4.46 8.25
N LYS A 33 -11.46 3.24 8.41
CA LYS A 33 -11.28 2.39 9.59
C LYS A 33 -10.55 1.10 9.26
N PHE A 34 -9.69 0.66 10.17
CA PHE A 34 -8.84 -0.52 10.02
C PHE A 34 -8.94 -1.45 11.23
N GLU A 35 -8.77 -2.75 10.98
CA GLU A 35 -8.73 -3.80 12.00
C GLU A 35 -7.43 -3.76 12.83
N LYS A 36 -6.34 -3.24 12.26
CA LYS A 36 -5.01 -3.25 12.90
C LYS A 36 -4.32 -1.89 12.77
N GLY A 37 -3.57 -1.50 13.80
CA GLY A 37 -2.84 -0.22 13.83
C GLY A 37 -1.76 -0.10 12.74
N ASN A 38 -1.13 -1.22 12.34
CA ASN A 38 -0.17 -1.21 11.23
C ASN A 38 -0.82 -0.87 9.87
N GLN A 39 -2.08 -1.25 9.67
CA GLN A 39 -2.84 -0.92 8.46
C GLN A 39 -3.17 0.57 8.44
N LEU A 40 -3.58 1.13 9.58
CA LEU A 40 -3.78 2.57 9.74
C LEU A 40 -2.46 3.33 9.49
N ASN A 41 -1.35 2.91 10.09
CA ASN A 41 -0.05 3.56 9.89
C ASN A 41 0.43 3.54 8.43
N ARG A 42 0.19 2.42 7.71
CA ARG A 42 0.46 2.36 6.27
C ARG A 42 -0.47 3.28 5.48
N HIS A 43 -1.74 3.35 5.87
CA HIS A 43 -2.71 4.23 5.24
C HIS A 43 -2.35 5.71 5.44
N THR A 44 -1.97 6.15 6.64
CA THR A 44 -1.68 7.56 6.93
C THR A 44 -0.52 8.11 6.10
N LYS A 45 0.45 7.27 5.71
CA LYS A 45 1.49 7.65 4.74
C LYS A 45 0.96 8.11 3.39
N LYS A 46 -0.23 7.65 2.97
CA LYS A 46 -0.88 8.11 1.72
C LYS A 46 -1.37 9.55 1.78
N HIS A 47 -1.61 10.06 2.99
CA HIS A 47 -1.96 11.48 3.19
C HIS A 47 -0.73 12.37 3.14
N THR A 48 0.37 11.92 3.73
CA THR A 48 1.61 12.73 3.79
C THR A 48 2.44 12.66 2.51
N ARG A 49 2.51 11.49 1.86
CA ARG A 49 3.28 11.20 0.62
C ARG A 49 4.61 11.98 0.58
N PRO A 50 5.55 11.67 1.50
CA PRO A 50 6.72 12.50 1.74
C PRO A 50 7.75 12.50 0.59
N TYR A 51 7.65 11.57 -0.36
CA TYR A 51 8.62 11.45 -1.46
C TYR A 51 8.05 12.04 -2.73
N ARG A 52 8.60 13.16 -3.21
CA ARG A 52 8.10 13.87 -4.40
C ARG A 52 9.07 13.70 -5.57
N CYS A 53 8.53 13.66 -6.77
CA CYS A 53 9.34 13.80 -7.97
C CYS A 53 9.61 15.29 -8.22
N GLU A 54 10.88 15.67 -8.31
CA GLU A 54 11.31 17.05 -8.51
C GLU A 54 11.19 17.50 -9.98
N ILE A 55 11.03 16.54 -10.89
CA ILE A 55 10.89 16.79 -12.34
C ILE A 55 9.43 17.01 -12.72
N CYS A 56 8.51 16.32 -12.05
CA CYS A 56 7.09 16.48 -12.29
C CYS A 56 6.60 17.84 -11.79
N PRO A 57 5.74 18.54 -12.55
CA PRO A 57 5.16 19.80 -12.11
C PRO A 57 4.31 19.63 -10.85
N GLU A 58 4.48 20.53 -9.90
CA GLU A 58 3.74 20.53 -8.65
C GLU A 58 2.26 20.83 -8.91
N GLY A 59 1.35 20.02 -8.35
CA GLY A 59 -0.09 20.25 -8.49
C GLY A 59 -0.80 19.56 -9.67
N ALA A 60 -0.10 18.76 -10.50
CA ALA A 60 -0.74 17.93 -11.53
C ALA A 60 -1.66 16.80 -10.98
N GLY A 61 -1.87 16.74 -9.66
CA GLY A 61 -2.65 15.71 -8.96
C GLY A 61 -4.04 16.14 -8.48
N LYS A 62 -4.59 17.26 -8.96
CA LYS A 62 -5.94 17.73 -8.58
C LYS A 62 -6.88 17.55 -9.78
N THR A 63 -7.80 16.58 -9.71
CA THR A 63 -8.65 16.01 -10.79
C THR A 63 -7.90 15.06 -11.72
N PRO A 64 -8.54 14.00 -12.27
CA PRO A 64 -7.82 12.80 -12.68
C PRO A 64 -6.90 13.09 -13.88
N PRO A 65 -5.59 12.92 -13.69
CA PRO A 65 -4.93 11.89 -14.48
C PRO A 65 -4.15 10.92 -13.58
N LYS A 66 -3.91 9.73 -14.13
CA LYS A 66 -3.31 8.54 -13.50
C LYS A 66 -1.81 8.68 -13.13
N PHE A 67 -1.31 9.87 -12.80
CA PHE A 67 0.11 10.09 -12.54
C PHE A 67 0.32 10.66 -11.14
N PHE A 68 0.87 9.82 -10.26
CA PHE A 68 1.27 10.24 -8.91
C PHE A 68 2.58 11.03 -9.00
N THR A 69 2.60 12.27 -8.51
CA THR A 69 3.83 13.09 -8.39
C THR A 69 4.47 13.03 -7.00
N ALA A 70 3.76 12.43 -6.05
CA ALA A 70 4.21 12.17 -4.68
C ALA A 70 3.96 10.70 -4.30
N PHE A 71 4.78 10.13 -3.44
CA PHE A 71 4.83 8.70 -3.15
C PHE A 71 4.94 8.46 -1.65
N THR A 72 4.45 7.31 -1.19
CA THR A 72 4.52 6.91 0.22
C THR A 72 5.88 6.37 0.61
N ASP A 73 6.63 5.79 -0.34
CA ASP A 73 7.94 5.19 -0.12
C ASP A 73 8.93 5.51 -1.26
N LYS A 74 10.24 5.52 -0.97
CA LYS A 74 11.31 5.82 -1.96
C LYS A 74 11.34 4.86 -3.15
N LYS A 75 10.98 3.58 -2.94
CA LYS A 75 10.94 2.58 -4.01
C LYS A 75 9.96 3.00 -5.12
N ASP A 76 8.81 3.51 -4.74
CA ASP A 76 7.79 3.94 -5.69
C ASP A 76 8.22 5.19 -6.46
N LEU A 77 8.91 6.13 -5.80
CA LEU A 77 9.54 7.26 -6.48
C LEU A 77 10.60 6.80 -7.47
N ARG A 78 11.52 5.89 -7.08
CA ARG A 78 12.56 5.37 -7.99
C ARG A 78 11.96 4.69 -9.22
N ARG A 79 10.94 3.86 -9.03
CA ARG A 79 10.21 3.22 -10.12
C ARG A 79 9.53 4.23 -11.04
N HIS A 80 8.95 5.30 -10.48
CA HIS A 80 8.39 6.39 -11.27
C HIS A 80 9.47 7.10 -12.12
N MET A 81 10.63 7.41 -11.53
CA MET A 81 11.74 8.04 -12.23
C MET A 81 12.18 7.18 -13.42
N TRP A 82 12.40 5.88 -13.23
CA TRP A 82 12.77 4.99 -14.34
C TRP A 82 11.66 4.76 -15.39
N ALA A 83 10.39 4.93 -15.04
CA ALA A 83 9.27 4.76 -15.97
C ALA A 83 8.94 6.02 -16.78
N HIS A 84 9.19 7.21 -16.23
CA HIS A 84 8.76 8.48 -16.81
C HIS A 84 9.91 9.46 -17.09
N HIS A 85 11.02 9.34 -16.36
CA HIS A 85 12.19 10.20 -16.41
C HIS A 85 13.49 9.38 -16.46
N PRO A 86 13.63 8.41 -17.39
CA PRO A 86 14.75 7.47 -17.38
C PRO A 86 16.11 8.16 -17.56
N ASN A 87 16.17 9.19 -18.41
CA ASN A 87 17.40 9.95 -18.65
C ASN A 87 17.83 10.69 -17.38
N GLU A 88 16.89 11.34 -16.69
CA GLU A 88 17.16 12.04 -15.46
C GLU A 88 17.45 11.07 -14.31
N ALA A 89 16.79 9.92 -14.26
CA ALA A 89 17.10 8.85 -13.32
C ALA A 89 18.54 8.37 -13.46
N GLU A 90 19.02 8.22 -14.70
CA GLU A 90 20.40 7.85 -15.00
C GLU A 90 21.38 8.95 -14.59
N VAL A 91 21.13 10.21 -14.97
CA VAL A 91 21.98 11.37 -14.61
C VAL A 91 22.06 11.56 -13.09
N LEU A 92 20.95 11.35 -12.38
CA LEU A 92 20.88 11.45 -10.92
C LEU A 92 21.40 10.20 -10.20
N GLY A 93 21.89 9.19 -10.93
CA GLY A 93 22.41 7.95 -10.36
C GLY A 93 21.37 7.15 -9.57
N VAL A 94 20.09 7.27 -9.93
CA VAL A 94 18.99 6.57 -9.26
C VAL A 94 19.12 5.08 -9.52
N PRO A 95 19.30 4.22 -8.50
CA PRO A 95 19.48 2.79 -8.72
C PRO A 95 18.23 2.18 -9.34
N GLY A 96 18.37 1.64 -10.55
CA GLY A 96 17.36 0.82 -11.21
C GLY A 96 17.17 -0.50 -10.46
N GLU A 97 15.92 -0.97 -10.36
CA GLU A 97 15.60 -2.29 -9.79
C GLU A 97 15.23 -3.27 -10.91
N SER A 98 16.21 -3.60 -11.75
CA SER A 98 16.04 -4.64 -12.77
C SER A 98 16.35 -6.02 -12.22
N LYS A 99 15.61 -7.03 -12.68
CA LYS A 99 15.93 -8.45 -12.50
C LYS A 99 16.03 -9.15 -13.83
N ASP A 100 17.11 -9.85 -14.04
CA ASP A 100 17.28 -10.78 -15.15
C ASP A 100 16.66 -12.14 -14.82
N CYS A 101 16.05 -12.77 -15.82
CA CYS A 101 15.71 -14.17 -15.76
C CYS A 101 16.94 -15.01 -16.16
N SER A 102 17.42 -15.85 -15.24
CA SER A 102 18.56 -16.74 -15.48
C SER A 102 18.33 -17.73 -16.63
N ASP A 103 17.06 -18.05 -16.93
CA ASP A 103 16.70 -19.13 -17.85
C ASP A 103 16.57 -18.63 -19.30
N CYS A 104 16.07 -17.40 -19.50
CA CYS A 104 15.87 -16.81 -20.84
C CYS A 104 16.69 -15.54 -21.10
N GLY A 105 17.30 -14.94 -20.09
CA GLY A 105 18.06 -13.70 -20.17
C GLY A 105 17.21 -12.42 -20.25
N GLU A 106 15.87 -12.52 -20.20
CA GLU A 106 15.01 -11.33 -20.23
C GLU A 106 15.18 -10.46 -18.99
N THR A 107 15.24 -9.14 -19.20
CA THR A 107 15.39 -8.15 -18.12
C THR A 107 14.04 -7.52 -17.77
N TYR A 108 13.71 -7.55 -16.48
CA TYR A 108 12.47 -7.04 -15.92
C TYR A 108 12.75 -5.84 -15.01
N THR A 109 12.25 -4.66 -15.35
CA THR A 109 12.35 -3.44 -14.50
C THR A 109 11.42 -3.47 -13.29
N ARG A 110 10.60 -4.51 -13.14
CA ARG A 110 9.61 -4.69 -12.08
C ARG A 110 9.61 -6.10 -11.51
N GLN A 111 9.68 -6.18 -10.19
CA GLN A 111 9.78 -7.45 -9.46
C GLN A 111 8.56 -8.38 -9.63
N ASP A 112 7.36 -7.82 -9.64
CA ASP A 112 6.11 -8.54 -9.81
C ASP A 112 5.98 -9.12 -11.23
N ASN A 113 6.44 -8.39 -12.24
CA ASN A 113 6.52 -8.91 -13.61
C ASN A 113 7.51 -10.08 -13.71
N TYR A 114 8.66 -9.98 -13.06
CA TYR A 114 9.65 -11.06 -13.01
C TYR A 114 9.07 -12.34 -12.39
N TYR A 115 8.47 -12.25 -11.19
CA TYR A 115 7.92 -13.45 -10.54
C TYR A 115 6.79 -14.06 -11.34
N ARG A 116 5.92 -13.23 -11.92
CA ARG A 116 4.82 -13.70 -12.77
C ARG A 116 5.30 -14.34 -14.09
N HIS A 117 6.42 -13.87 -14.64
CA HIS A 117 7.08 -14.52 -15.77
C HIS A 117 7.59 -15.92 -15.40
N LYS A 118 8.20 -16.04 -14.22
CA LYS A 118 8.76 -17.29 -13.69
C LYS A 118 7.68 -18.31 -13.31
N ASP A 119 6.63 -17.87 -12.60
CA ASP A 119 5.61 -18.75 -12.02
C ASP A 119 4.56 -19.22 -13.04
N GLU A 120 4.20 -18.38 -14.03
CA GLU A 120 3.17 -18.74 -15.02
C GLU A 120 3.74 -19.43 -16.26
N GLY A 121 4.99 -19.91 -16.23
CA GLY A 121 5.60 -20.64 -17.35
C GLY A 121 5.69 -19.84 -18.65
N ARG A 122 5.61 -18.50 -18.56
CA ARG A 122 5.81 -17.60 -19.71
C ARG A 122 7.29 -17.45 -20.08
N CYS A 123 8.18 -17.92 -19.22
CA CYS A 123 9.60 -18.03 -19.53
C CYS A 123 9.82 -19.05 -20.65
N ARG A 124 10.41 -18.59 -21.75
CA ARG A 124 10.92 -19.45 -22.83
C ARG A 124 12.44 -19.47 -22.73
N PRO A 125 13.04 -20.54 -22.21
CA PRO A 125 14.49 -20.64 -22.07
C PRO A 125 15.18 -20.61 -23.45
N ARG A 126 16.42 -20.12 -23.47
CA ARG A 126 17.25 -20.08 -24.68
C ARG A 126 17.81 -21.45 -25.04
#